data_AF-T2JFV5-F1
#
_entry.id   AF-T2JFV5-F1
#
_cell.length_a   1.000
_cell.length_b   1.000
_cell.length_c   1.000
_cell.angle_alpha   90.00
_cell.angle_beta   90.00
_cell.angle_gamma   90.00
#
_symmetry.space_group_name_H-M   'P 1'
#
loop_
_entity.id
_entity.type
_entity.pdbx_description
1 polymer ?
#
loop_
_entity_poly.entity_id
_entity_poly.type
_entity_poly.pdbx_seq_one_letter_code
_entity_poly.pdbx_strand_id
1 'polypeptide(L)'
;MNFHFQLPLTLSVIRTLLVEIAGEPYAFPLSRIDQILTLNFDDIHSVENRQYFSLNNQNIGLVRAEQVLELTSNSTPTEPLSVIVVSDQTNRYG
;
A
#
# COMPACT_ATOMS: atom_id res chain seq x y z
N MET A 1 39.07 -2.99 29.29
CA MET A 1 37.94 -3.87 28.96
C MET A 1 37.54 -3.54 27.54
N ASN A 2 37.71 -4.46 26.58
CA ASN A 2 37.48 -4.17 25.16
C ASN A 2 36.22 -4.88 24.69
N PHE A 3 35.34 -4.16 24.00
CA PHE A 3 34.10 -4.69 23.45
C PHE A 3 34.26 -4.73 21.92
N HIS A 4 34.17 -5.92 21.33
CA HIS A 4 34.23 -6.11 19.88
C HIS A 4 32.84 -6.45 19.35
N PHE A 5 32.36 -5.66 18.40
CA PHE A 5 31.12 -5.91 17.68
C PHE A 5 31.47 -6.45 16.29
N GLN A 6 31.03 -7.66 15.97
CA GLN A 6 31.21 -8.27 14.65
C GLN A 6 29.87 -8.30 13.94
N LEU A 7 29.72 -7.47 12.90
CA LEU A 7 28.55 -7.49 12.03
C LEU A 7 28.65 -8.66 11.04
N PRO A 8 27.52 -9.30 10.65
CA PRO A 8 27.53 -10.31 9.59
C PRO A 8 28.07 -9.70 8.29
N LEU A 9 28.97 -10.42 7.60
CA LEU A 9 29.48 -10.01 6.27
C LEU A 9 28.39 -10.06 5.18
N THR A 10 27.26 -10.72 5.46
CA THR A 10 26.14 -10.84 4.55
C THR A 10 25.15 -9.69 4.73
N LEU A 11 24.99 -8.88 3.69
CA LEU A 11 23.95 -7.86 3.64
C LEU A 11 22.58 -8.53 3.43
N SER A 12 21.66 -8.33 4.37
CA SER A 12 20.24 -8.70 4.16
C SER A 12 19.56 -7.60 3.35
N VAL A 13 19.06 -7.96 2.16
CA VAL A 13 18.39 -7.02 1.25
C VAL A 13 16.91 -7.36 1.17
N ILE A 14 16.05 -6.35 1.29
CA ILE A 14 14.60 -6.47 1.07
C ILE A 14 14.27 -5.69 -0.20
N ARG A 15 13.55 -6.34 -1.13
CA ARG A 15 13.04 -5.67 -2.33
C ARG A 15 11.72 -4.98 -2.00
N THR A 16 11.61 -3.69 -2.33
CA THR A 16 10.44 -2.88 -2.03
C THR A 16 9.96 -2.12 -3.28
N LEU A 17 8.65 -1.88 -3.36
CA LEU A 17 8.05 -0.88 -4.22
C LEU A 17 8.14 0.47 -3.51
N LEU A 18 8.75 1.46 -4.14
CA LEU A 18 8.74 2.84 -3.68
C LEU A 18 7.44 3.51 -4.14
N VAL A 19 6.73 4.15 -3.23
CA VAL A 19 5.52 4.94 -3.51
C VAL A 19 5.58 6.28 -2.82
N GLU A 20 4.91 7.26 -3.37
CA GLU A 20 4.76 8.57 -2.76
C GLU A 20 3.36 8.68 -2.17
N ILE A 21 3.27 9.00 -0.88
CA ILE A 21 2.00 9.21 -0.17
C ILE A 21 2.08 10.59 0.47
N ALA A 22 1.17 11.48 0.08
CA ALA A 22 1.15 12.86 0.56
C ALA A 22 2.49 13.62 0.38
N GLY A 23 3.23 13.34 -0.71
CA GLY A 23 4.52 13.96 -1.01
C GLY A 23 5.73 13.32 -0.33
N GLU A 24 5.51 12.30 0.51
CA GLU A 24 6.57 11.61 1.25
C GLU A 24 6.82 10.20 0.68
N PRO A 25 8.08 9.74 0.54
CA PRO A 25 8.39 8.42 0.02
C PRO A 25 8.19 7.32 1.07
N TYR A 26 7.46 6.28 0.69
CA TYR A 26 7.23 5.05 1.46
C TYR A 26 7.63 3.81 0.65
N ALA A 27 7.94 2.73 1.36
CA ALA A 27 8.40 1.49 0.75
C ALA A 27 7.54 0.30 1.18
N PHE A 28 6.88 -0.36 0.23
CA PHE A 28 6.14 -1.59 0.45
C PHE A 28 6.99 -2.80 0.08
N PRO A 29 7.22 -3.79 0.97
CA PRO A 29 7.92 -5.02 0.59
C PRO A 29 7.20 -5.73 -0.54
N LEU A 30 7.92 -6.06 -1.62
CA LEU A 30 7.32 -6.75 -2.77
C LEU A 30 6.70 -8.11 -2.38
N SER A 31 7.20 -8.74 -1.31
CA SER A 31 6.66 -9.98 -0.77
C SER A 31 5.28 -9.85 -0.10
N ARG A 32 4.80 -8.63 0.13
CA ARG A 32 3.48 -8.36 0.74
C ARG A 32 2.45 -7.79 -0.25
N ILE A 33 2.85 -7.54 -1.49
CA ILE A 33 1.97 -6.99 -2.52
C ILE A 33 1.38 -8.14 -3.30
N ASP A 34 0.05 -8.27 -3.27
CA ASP A 34 -0.68 -9.21 -4.13
C ASP A 34 -0.70 -8.71 -5.57
N GLN A 35 -1.02 -7.42 -5.75
CA GLN A 35 -1.21 -6.81 -7.06
C GLN A 35 -1.05 -5.29 -7.00
N ILE A 36 -0.62 -4.71 -8.11
CA ILE A 36 -0.61 -3.26 -8.33
C ILE A 36 -1.59 -2.97 -9.46
N LEU A 37 -2.51 -2.04 -9.22
CA LEU A 37 -3.59 -1.71 -10.14
C LEU A 37 -3.63 -0.21 -10.40
N THR A 38 -4.18 0.13 -11.55
CA THR A 38 -4.54 1.49 -11.94
C THR A 38 -6.05 1.49 -12.15
N LEU A 39 -6.78 2.22 -11.32
CA LEU A 39 -8.25 2.25 -11.32
C LEU A 39 -8.76 3.63 -11.75
N ASN A 40 -9.84 3.65 -12.51
CA ASN A 40 -10.59 4.89 -12.74
C ASN A 40 -11.58 5.10 -11.59
N PHE A 41 -12.07 6.32 -11.41
CA PHE A 41 -13.08 6.59 -10.39
C PHE A 41 -14.39 5.83 -10.65
N ASP A 42 -14.71 5.58 -11.92
CA ASP A 42 -15.90 4.81 -12.32
C ASP A 42 -15.84 3.33 -11.90
N ASP A 43 -14.65 2.80 -11.62
CA ASP A 43 -14.44 1.43 -11.14
C ASP A 43 -14.63 1.30 -9.61
N ILE A 44 -14.82 2.42 -8.91
CA ILE A 44 -14.97 2.48 -7.45
C ILE A 44 -16.44 2.59 -7.06
N HIS A 45 -16.86 1.69 -6.19
CA HIS A 45 -18.19 1.66 -5.61
C HIS A 45 -18.16 2.00 -4.14
N SER A 46 -19.31 2.36 -3.57
CA SER A 46 -19.45 2.68 -2.15
C SER A 46 -20.68 2.01 -1.54
N VAL A 47 -20.51 1.39 -0.38
CA VAL A 47 -21.59 0.80 0.44
C VAL A 47 -21.36 1.21 1.89
N GLU A 48 -22.39 1.72 2.56
CA GLU A 48 -22.33 2.14 3.98
C GLU A 48 -21.10 3.02 4.29
N ASN A 49 -20.80 3.96 3.39
CA ASN A 49 -19.65 4.88 3.50
C ASN A 49 -18.26 4.24 3.35
N ARG A 50 -18.18 2.99 2.86
CA ARG A 50 -16.93 2.30 2.56
C ARG A 50 -16.74 2.14 1.06
N GLN A 51 -15.60 2.61 0.56
CA GLN A 51 -15.23 2.45 -0.85
C GLN A 51 -14.68 1.05 -1.10
N TYR A 52 -14.96 0.49 -2.27
CA TYR A 52 -14.42 -0.79 -2.72
C TYR A 52 -14.40 -0.87 -4.24
N PHE A 53 -13.64 -1.81 -4.78
CA PHE A 53 -13.69 -2.18 -6.20
C PHE A 53 -13.80 -3.70 -6.33
N SER A 54 -14.21 -4.18 -7.50
CA SER A 54 -14.30 -5.62 -7.77
C SER A 54 -13.02 -6.13 -8.42
N LEU A 55 -12.39 -7.15 -7.82
CA LEU A 55 -11.24 -7.85 -8.37
C LEU A 55 -11.51 -9.35 -8.33
N ASN A 56 -11.52 -10.02 -9.49
CA ASN A 56 -11.81 -11.45 -9.59
C ASN A 56 -13.11 -11.87 -8.86
N ASN A 57 -14.19 -11.10 -9.07
CA ASN A 57 -15.50 -11.28 -8.41
C ASN A 57 -15.48 -11.17 -6.88
N GLN A 58 -14.43 -10.60 -6.30
CA GLN A 58 -14.34 -10.26 -4.88
C GLN A 58 -14.35 -8.75 -4.68
N ASN A 59 -15.10 -8.28 -3.69
CA ASN A 59 -15.07 -6.87 -3.30
C ASN A 59 -13.84 -6.62 -2.45
N ILE A 60 -12.93 -5.78 -2.93
CA ILE A 60 -11.72 -5.37 -2.22
C ILE A 60 -11.98 -3.98 -1.62
N GLY A 61 -11.94 -3.90 -0.29
CA GLY A 61 -12.10 -2.62 0.41
C GLY A 61 -10.97 -1.68 0.04
N LEU A 62 -11.30 -0.44 -0.29
CA LEU A 62 -10.36 0.59 -0.69
C LEU A 62 -10.18 1.58 0.46
N VAL A 63 -8.93 1.82 0.86
CA VAL A 63 -8.60 2.81 1.89
C VAL A 63 -7.47 3.70 1.42
N ARG A 64 -7.58 5.02 1.67
CA ARG A 64 -6.51 5.93 1.28
C ARG A 64 -5.34 5.80 2.24
N ALA A 65 -4.14 5.66 1.67
CA ALA A 65 -2.93 5.46 2.46
C ALA A 65 -2.65 6.64 3.40
N GLU A 66 -2.92 7.90 2.99
CA GLU A 66 -2.75 9.05 3.87
C GLU A 66 -3.64 8.98 5.12
N GLN A 67 -4.83 8.37 5.02
CA GLN A 67 -5.75 8.24 6.16
C GLN A 67 -5.25 7.20 7.16
N VAL A 68 -4.73 6.07 6.66
CA VAL A 68 -4.16 5.00 7.50
C VAL A 68 -2.89 5.47 8.21
N LEU A 69 -2.08 6.28 7.53
CA LEU A 69 -0.84 6.82 8.06
C LEU A 69 -1.05 8.11 8.87
N GLU A 70 -2.30 8.54 9.07
CA GLU A 70 -2.68 9.76 9.80
C GLU A 70 -1.98 11.02 9.28
N LEU A 71 -1.76 11.09 7.96
CA LEU A 71 -1.08 12.19 7.29
C LEU A 71 -2.07 13.30 6.90
N THR A 72 -1.62 14.54 7.04
CA THR A 72 -2.37 15.69 6.53
C THR A 72 -2.09 15.80 5.03
N SER A 73 -3.09 15.51 4.20
CA SER A 73 -2.99 15.72 2.75
C SER A 73 -4.15 16.60 2.26
N ASN A 74 -3.80 17.67 1.55
CA ASN A 74 -4.76 18.55 0.88
C ASN A 74 -4.86 18.26 -0.63
N SER A 75 -4.17 17.23 -1.13
CA SER A 75 -4.21 16.88 -2.55
C SER A 75 -5.40 15.98 -2.84
N THR A 76 -6.24 16.40 -3.78
CA THR A 76 -7.23 15.51 -4.38
C THR A 76 -6.49 14.40 -5.13
N PRO A 77 -6.91 13.13 -5.01
CA PRO A 77 -6.31 12.04 -5.79
C PRO A 77 -6.41 12.34 -7.29
N THR A 78 -5.30 12.16 -8.00
CA THR A 78 -5.26 12.30 -9.47
C THR A 78 -5.75 11.01 -10.11
N GLU A 79 -6.61 11.12 -11.12
CA GLU A 79 -7.05 9.98 -11.92
C GLU A 79 -6.02 9.68 -13.04
N PRO A 80 -5.70 8.40 -13.31
CA PRO A 80 -6.19 7.22 -12.63
C PRO A 80 -5.47 6.94 -11.30
N LEU A 81 -6.16 6.29 -10.37
CA LEU A 81 -5.67 5.97 -9.03
C LEU A 81 -4.69 4.81 -9.07
N SER A 82 -3.54 4.97 -8.42
CA SER A 82 -2.61 3.87 -8.13
C SER A 82 -3.05 3.14 -6.87
N VAL A 83 -3.32 1.84 -6.97
CA VAL A 83 -3.82 1.00 -5.88
C VAL A 83 -2.87 -0.17 -5.65
N ILE A 84 -2.50 -0.43 -4.39
CA ILE A 84 -1.69 -1.57 -3.98
C ILE A 84 -2.58 -2.53 -3.21
N VAL A 85 -2.82 -3.71 -3.78
CA VAL A 85 -3.56 -4.74 -3.09
C VAL A 85 -2.62 -5.50 -2.15
N VAL A 86 -2.96 -5.51 -0.88
CA VAL A 86 -2.28 -6.28 0.18
C VAL A 86 -3.26 -7.24 0.83
N SER A 87 -2.76 -8.40 1.26
CA SER A 87 -3.55 -9.40 1.96
C SER A 87 -2.94 -9.77 3.31
N ASP A 88 -3.82 -10.07 4.26
CA ASP A 88 -3.49 -10.89 5.43
C ASP A 88 -4.12 -12.28 5.28
N GLN A 89 -4.10 -13.10 6.33
CA GLN A 89 -4.63 -14.48 6.28
C GLN A 89 -6.13 -14.56 5.91
N THR A 90 -6.88 -13.49 6.14
CA THR A 90 -8.35 -13.49 6.08
C THR A 90 -8.93 -12.36 5.22
N ASN A 91 -8.19 -11.27 4.99
CA ASN A 91 -8.70 -10.05 4.39
C ASN A 91 -7.78 -9.54 3.27
N ARG A 92 -8.37 -8.84 2.30
CA ARG A 92 -7.67 -8.16 1.22
C ARG A 92 -8.11 -6.71 1.18
N TYR A 93 -7.15 -5.80 1.05
CA TYR A 93 -7.36 -4.36 1.01
C TYR A 93 -6.56 -3.75 -0.13
N GLY A 94 -7.10 -2.69 -0.73
CA GLY A 94 -6.45 -1.86 -1.73
C GLY A 94 -6.27 -0.43 -1.24
#